data_AF-A0AAD9J5U4-F1
#
_entry.id   AF-A0AAD9J5U4-F1
#
_cell.length_a   1.000
_cell.length_b   1.000
_cell.length_c   1.000
_cell.angle_alpha   90.00
_cell.angle_beta   90.00
_cell.angle_gamma   90.00
#
_symmetry.space_group_name_H-M   'P 1'
#
loop_
_entity.id
_entity.type
_entity.pdbx_description
1 polymer ?
#
loop_
_entity_poly.entity_id
_entity_poly.type
_entity_poly.pdbx_seq_one_letter_code
_entity_poly.pdbx_strand_id
1 'polypeptide(L)'
;LQGVIKQHLFHFSMYDFLWKDDMYGAYSEFIAHDPGNASIHKEVERLLQVERKVMAIPWVLPIGSICLQTGPIRDALHGFSMAWKNQYASILHEEAKKKLDAAVQYRSKVRQHLELNVANLDQLNATLQLLEELTDMENKIDKIYLPIETMYSKLSR
;
A
#
# COMPACT_ATOMS: atom_id res chain seq x y z
N LEU A 1 38.07 17.74 7.86
CA LEU A 1 37.66 16.53 7.08
C LEU A 1 36.95 15.50 7.94
N GLN A 2 37.55 15.00 9.04
CA GLN A 2 36.90 13.99 9.90
C GLN A 2 35.53 14.41 10.49
N GLY A 3 35.34 15.69 10.84
CA GLY A 3 34.05 16.20 11.34
C GLY A 3 32.92 16.15 10.31
N VAL A 4 33.21 16.47 9.04
CA VAL A 4 32.23 16.46 7.94
C VAL A 4 31.82 15.03 7.60
N ILE A 5 32.77 14.09 7.59
CA ILE A 5 32.48 12.66 7.40
C ILE A 5 31.59 12.13 8.52
N LYS A 6 31.88 12.47 9.79
CA LYS A 6 31.04 12.08 10.93
C LYS A 6 29.62 12.66 10.82
N GLN A 7 29.47 13.88 10.32
CA GLN A 7 28.17 14.50 10.11
C GLN A 7 27.36 13.79 9.00
N HIS A 8 28.00 13.38 7.90
CA HIS A 8 27.32 12.59 6.87
C HIS A 8 26.95 11.19 7.37
N LEU A 9 27.82 10.52 8.12
CA LEU A 9 27.52 9.24 8.76
C LEU A 9 26.38 9.35 9.77
N PHE A 10 26.31 10.45 10.53
CA PHE A 10 25.19 10.73 11.41
C PHE A 10 23.87 10.96 10.65
N HIS A 11 23.93 11.49 9.43
CA HIS A 11 22.73 11.59 8.59
C HIS A 11 22.23 10.20 8.15
N PHE A 12 23.16 9.27 7.91
CA PHE A 12 22.81 7.88 7.59
C PHE A 12 22.25 7.12 8.80
N SER A 13 22.61 7.50 10.03
CA SER A 13 22.08 6.81 11.22
C SER A 13 20.58 6.99 11.41
N MET A 14 19.96 7.97 10.76
CA MET A 14 18.49 8.10 10.72
C MET A 14 17.82 6.90 10.03
N TYR A 15 18.54 6.20 9.15
CA TYR A 15 18.05 5.03 8.43
C TYR A 15 18.41 3.71 9.11
N ASP A 16 19.07 3.74 10.27
CA ASP A 16 19.53 2.55 11.01
C ASP A 16 18.41 1.52 11.21
N PHE A 17 17.19 1.99 11.46
CA PHE A 17 16.02 1.14 11.67
C PHE A 17 15.74 0.19 10.48
N LEU A 18 16.11 0.58 9.25
CA LEU A 18 15.86 -0.24 8.06
C LEU A 18 16.62 -1.58 8.08
N TRP A 19 17.76 -1.64 8.78
CA TRP A 19 18.60 -2.83 8.83
C TRP A 19 18.87 -3.36 10.25
N LYS A 20 18.72 -2.54 11.29
CA LYS A 20 18.92 -2.95 12.69
C LYS A 20 17.66 -3.55 13.31
N ASP A 21 16.49 -3.08 12.89
CA ASP A 21 15.25 -3.55 13.48
C ASP A 21 14.77 -4.83 12.78
N ASP A 22 14.17 -5.73 13.55
CA ASP A 22 13.50 -6.90 12.99
C ASP A 22 12.18 -6.46 12.34
N MET A 23 12.19 -6.43 11.01
CA MET A 23 11.02 -6.09 10.20
C MET A 23 9.80 -6.94 10.55
N TYR A 24 10.00 -8.25 10.80
CA TYR A 24 8.88 -9.15 11.08
C TYR A 24 8.35 -8.98 12.49
N GLY A 25 9.24 -8.76 13.47
CA GLY A 25 8.87 -8.43 14.85
C GLY A 25 8.06 -7.15 14.93
N ALA A 26 8.59 -6.05 14.39
CA ALA A 26 7.92 -4.74 14.37
C ALA A 26 6.57 -4.79 13.63
N TYR A 27 6.51 -5.53 12.52
CA TYR A 27 5.27 -5.75 11.78
C TYR A 27 4.23 -6.55 12.60
N SER A 28 4.67 -7.59 13.31
CA SER A 28 3.77 -8.42 14.12
C SER A 28 3.20 -7.66 15.31
N GLU A 29 4.01 -6.84 15.98
CA GLU A 29 3.56 -5.95 17.06
C GLU A 29 2.62 -4.87 16.53
N PHE A 30 2.93 -4.31 15.36
CA PHE A 30 2.09 -3.34 14.70
C PHE A 30 0.72 -3.93 14.38
N ILE A 31 0.64 -5.14 13.81
CA ILE A 31 -0.65 -5.82 13.57
C ILE A 31 -1.37 -6.15 14.88
N ALA A 32 -0.65 -6.62 15.90
CA ALA A 32 -1.25 -7.01 17.17
C ALA A 32 -1.97 -5.85 17.87
N HIS A 33 -1.57 -4.61 17.58
CA HIS A 33 -2.24 -3.41 18.09
C HIS A 33 -3.57 -3.09 17.36
N ASP A 34 -3.96 -3.86 16.34
CA ASP A 34 -5.09 -3.58 15.44
C ASP A 34 -5.16 -2.10 14.98
N PRO A 35 -4.08 -1.59 14.35
CA PRO A 35 -4.06 -0.23 13.83
C PRO A 35 -5.06 -0.17 12.68
N GLY A 36 -6.17 0.53 12.88
CA GLY A 36 -7.15 0.73 11.82
C GLY A 36 -6.51 1.22 10.51
N ASN A 37 -7.18 1.00 9.39
CA ASN A 37 -6.63 1.18 8.03
C ASN A 37 -5.90 2.54 7.82
N ALA A 38 -6.39 3.62 8.44
CA ALA A 38 -5.74 4.94 8.40
C ALA A 38 -4.30 4.97 8.97
N SER A 39 -4.04 4.22 10.03
CA SER A 39 -2.70 4.12 10.65
C SER A 39 -1.74 3.34 9.77
N ILE A 40 -2.21 2.27 9.13
CA ILE A 40 -1.42 1.48 8.17
C ILE A 40 -1.06 2.35 6.96
N HIS A 41 -2.02 3.11 6.42
CA HIS A 41 -1.77 4.05 5.34
C HIS A 41 -0.71 5.11 5.71
N LYS A 42 -0.78 5.65 6.93
CA LYS A 42 0.20 6.64 7.41
C LYS A 42 1.61 6.05 7.50
N GLU A 43 1.72 4.80 7.94
CA GLU A 43 3.01 4.11 8.03
C GLU A 43 3.60 3.81 6.65
N VAL A 44 2.78 3.38 5.68
CA VAL A 44 3.21 3.20 4.29
C VAL A 44 3.64 4.52 3.66
N GLU A 45 2.92 5.62 3.89
CA GLU A 45 3.33 6.94 3.40
C GLU A 45 4.67 7.39 4.02
N ARG A 46 4.88 7.11 5.31
CA ARG A 46 6.17 7.36 5.99
C ARG A 46 7.31 6.60 5.30
N LEU A 47 7.12 5.32 5.01
CA LEU A 47 8.11 4.49 4.31
C LEU A 47 8.37 5.01 2.89
N LEU A 48 7.34 5.47 2.18
CA LEU A 48 7.46 6.05 0.84
C LEU A 48 8.21 7.39 0.86
N GLN A 49 8.07 8.20 1.92
CA GLN A 49 8.90 9.37 2.14
C GLN A 49 10.36 9.01 2.42
N VAL A 50 10.61 7.97 3.20
CA VAL A 50 11.97 7.46 3.48
C VAL A 50 12.62 7.00 2.17
N GLU A 51 11.92 6.23 1.36
CA GLU A 51 12.39 5.77 0.05
C GLU A 51 12.78 6.94 -0.87
N ARG A 52 11.93 7.96 -0.97
CA ARG A 52 12.22 9.18 -1.74
C ARG A 52 13.47 9.90 -1.23
N LYS A 53 13.64 9.99 0.09
CA LYS A 53 14.83 10.62 0.69
C LYS A 53 16.09 9.81 0.41
N VAL A 54 16.03 8.48 0.44
CA VAL A 54 17.15 7.60 0.07
C VAL A 54 17.52 7.79 -1.40
N MET A 55 16.54 7.84 -2.30
CA MET A 55 16.79 8.08 -3.73
C MET A 55 17.36 9.47 -4.03
N ALA A 56 17.05 10.47 -3.21
CA ALA A 56 17.61 11.81 -3.32
C ALA A 56 19.09 11.91 -2.92
N ILE A 57 19.66 10.85 -2.31
CA ILE A 57 21.07 10.84 -1.92
C ILE A 57 21.94 10.78 -3.19
N PRO A 58 22.87 11.73 -3.39
CA PRO A 58 23.75 11.73 -4.55
C PRO A 58 24.63 10.47 -4.59
N TRP A 59 25.04 10.03 -5.78
CA TRP A 59 25.90 8.85 -5.96
C TRP A 59 27.33 9.05 -5.45
N VAL A 60 27.81 10.29 -5.52
CA VAL A 60 29.15 10.71 -5.10
C VAL A 60 28.99 12.00 -4.32
N LEU A 61 29.58 12.02 -3.13
CA LEU A 61 29.59 13.18 -2.26
C LEU A 61 31.03 13.74 -2.15
N PRO A 62 31.33 14.91 -2.73
CA PRO A 62 32.65 15.51 -2.59
C PRO A 62 32.85 16.07 -1.18
N ILE A 63 33.91 15.65 -0.50
CA ILE A 63 34.31 16.08 0.84
C ILE A 63 35.75 16.62 0.78
N GLY A 64 35.88 17.91 0.44
CA GLY A 64 37.20 18.55 0.29
C GLY A 64 38.01 17.90 -0.83
N SER A 65 39.14 17.27 -0.47
CA SER A 65 40.03 16.58 -1.42
C SER A 65 39.71 15.10 -1.63
N ILE A 66 38.62 14.59 -1.05
CA ILE A 66 38.21 13.18 -1.10
C ILE A 66 36.76 13.12 -1.59
N CYS A 67 36.39 12.09 -2.34
CA CYS A 67 34.99 11.83 -2.71
C CYS A 67 34.49 10.55 -2.04
N LEU A 68 33.33 10.63 -1.39
CA LEU A 68 32.65 9.46 -0.84
C LEU A 68 31.71 8.88 -1.89
N GLN A 69 31.91 7.62 -2.25
CA GLN A 69 31.00 6.90 -3.14
C GLN A 69 29.85 6.30 -2.32
N THR A 70 28.67 6.90 -2.44
CA THR A 70 27.45 6.54 -1.70
C THR A 70 26.52 5.63 -2.50
N GLY A 71 26.86 5.31 -3.76
CA GLY A 71 26.09 4.40 -4.62
C GLY A 71 25.67 3.08 -3.95
N PRO A 72 26.62 2.24 -3.49
CA PRO A 72 26.28 0.96 -2.88
C PRO A 72 25.41 1.08 -1.63
N ILE A 73 25.67 2.11 -0.81
CA ILE A 73 24.89 2.37 0.40
C ILE A 73 23.46 2.76 0.03
N ARG A 74 23.30 3.64 -0.95
CA ARG A 74 21.99 4.08 -1.40
C ARG A 74 21.18 2.92 -1.99
N ASP A 75 21.81 2.08 -2.80
CA ASP A 75 21.13 0.94 -3.43
C ASP A 75 20.70 -0.09 -2.37
N ALA A 76 21.56 -0.36 -1.37
CA ALA A 76 21.20 -1.20 -0.23
C ALA A 76 20.04 -0.62 0.59
N LEU A 77 20.10 0.68 0.94
CA LEU A 77 19.03 1.36 1.70
C LEU A 77 17.71 1.39 0.92
N HIS A 78 17.77 1.51 -0.40
CA HIS A 78 16.59 1.43 -1.24
C HIS A 78 15.99 0.02 -1.22
N GLY A 79 16.84 -1.02 -1.34
CA GLY A 79 16.41 -2.41 -1.22
C GLY A 79 15.74 -2.72 0.12
N PHE A 80 16.30 -2.23 1.23
CA PHE A 80 15.66 -2.36 2.54
C PHE A 80 14.34 -1.59 2.59
N SER A 81 14.31 -0.33 2.15
CA SER A 81 13.07 0.46 2.11
C SER A 81 11.95 -0.21 1.30
N MET A 82 12.30 -0.84 0.17
CA MET A 82 11.40 -1.66 -0.64
C MET A 82 10.83 -2.85 0.13
N ALA A 83 11.69 -3.61 0.82
CA ALA A 83 11.28 -4.77 1.58
C ALA A 83 10.27 -4.39 2.67
N TRP A 84 10.59 -3.34 3.43
CA TRP A 84 9.68 -2.77 4.43
C TRP A 84 8.37 -2.30 3.81
N LYS A 85 8.41 -1.53 2.72
CA LYS A 85 7.20 -1.06 2.03
C LYS A 85 6.32 -2.24 1.59
N ASN A 86 6.89 -3.26 0.96
CA ASN A 86 6.15 -4.42 0.45
C ASN A 86 5.49 -5.22 1.57
N GLN A 87 6.16 -5.37 2.71
CA GLN A 87 5.61 -6.08 3.86
C GLN A 87 4.35 -5.37 4.39
N TYR A 88 4.42 -4.06 4.61
CA TYR A 88 3.26 -3.28 5.10
C TYR A 88 2.16 -3.12 4.04
N ALA A 89 2.55 -3.01 2.77
CA ALA A 89 1.63 -2.97 1.64
C ALA A 89 0.83 -4.28 1.48
N SER A 90 1.41 -5.43 1.82
CA SER A 90 0.78 -6.74 1.67
C SER A 90 -0.56 -6.82 2.41
N ILE A 91 -0.67 -6.26 3.62
CA ILE A 91 -1.93 -6.21 4.37
C ILE A 91 -3.00 -5.46 3.59
N LEU A 92 -2.63 -4.28 3.07
CA LEU A 92 -3.56 -3.42 2.36
C LEU A 92 -4.00 -4.05 1.03
N HIS A 93 -3.09 -4.76 0.37
CA HIS A 93 -3.41 -5.58 -0.79
C HIS A 93 -4.35 -6.73 -0.45
N GLU A 94 -4.16 -7.40 0.69
CA GLU A 94 -5.04 -8.47 1.11
C GLU A 94 -6.45 -7.95 1.44
N GLU A 95 -6.55 -6.81 2.10
CA GLU A 95 -7.83 -6.14 2.39
C GLU A 95 -8.52 -5.68 1.09
N ALA A 96 -7.79 -5.04 0.19
CA ALA A 96 -8.30 -4.61 -1.11
C ALA A 96 -8.77 -5.81 -1.95
N LYS A 97 -7.99 -6.90 -1.97
CA LYS A 97 -8.34 -8.14 -2.65
C LYS A 97 -9.62 -8.74 -2.09
N LYS A 98 -9.76 -8.83 -0.76
CA LYS A 98 -10.99 -9.33 -0.11
C LYS A 98 -12.23 -8.51 -0.51
N LYS A 99 -12.11 -7.17 -0.53
CA LYS A 99 -13.20 -6.28 -0.96
C LYS A 99 -13.56 -6.48 -2.42
N LEU A 100 -12.57 -6.62 -3.30
CA LEU A 100 -12.77 -6.85 -4.72
C LEU A 100 -13.40 -8.22 -5.00
N ASP A 101 -12.93 -9.27 -4.32
CA ASP A 101 -13.50 -10.61 -4.43
C ASP A 101 -14.97 -10.63 -3.98
N ALA A 102 -15.30 -9.93 -2.89
CA ALA A 102 -16.68 -9.79 -2.43
C ALA A 102 -17.57 -9.07 -3.47
N ALA A 103 -17.08 -7.99 -4.09
CA ALA A 103 -17.80 -7.28 -5.14
C ALA A 103 -18.01 -8.15 -6.40
N VAL A 104 -17.00 -8.92 -6.81
CA VAL A 104 -17.11 -9.85 -7.95
C VAL A 104 -18.09 -10.98 -7.66
N GLN A 105 -18.07 -11.56 -6.46
CA GLN A 105 -19.02 -12.59 -6.05
C GLN A 105 -20.46 -12.06 -6.04
N TYR A 106 -20.66 -10.84 -5.52
CA TYR A 106 -21.97 -10.20 -5.54
C TYR A 106 -22.46 -10.00 -6.98
N ARG A 107 -21.62 -9.46 -7.87
CA ARG A 107 -21.94 -9.29 -9.29
C ARG A 107 -22.35 -10.61 -9.95
N SER A 108 -21.63 -11.70 -9.69
CA SER A 108 -21.98 -13.02 -10.25
C SER A 108 -23.33 -13.53 -9.75
N LYS A 109 -23.65 -13.33 -8.46
CA LYS A 109 -24.97 -13.71 -7.89
C LYS A 109 -26.10 -12.91 -8.53
N VAL A 110 -25.92 -11.59 -8.66
CA VAL A 110 -26.90 -10.71 -9.29
C VAL A 110 -27.12 -11.10 -10.76
N ARG A 111 -26.05 -11.34 -11.50
CA ARG A 111 -26.13 -11.81 -12.89
C ARG A 111 -26.91 -13.12 -13.00
N GLN A 112 -26.62 -14.09 -12.14
CA GLN A 112 -27.36 -15.35 -12.11
C GLN A 112 -28.86 -15.15 -11.81
N HIS A 113 -29.20 -14.20 -10.93
CA HIS A 113 -30.60 -13.89 -10.61
C HIS A 113 -31.34 -13.21 -11.78
N LEU A 114 -30.65 -12.37 -12.55
CA LEU A 114 -31.20 -11.71 -13.75
C LEU A 114 -31.30 -12.66 -14.96
N GLU A 115 -30.46 -13.69 -15.05
CA GLU A 115 -30.51 -14.70 -16.11
C GLU A 115 -31.60 -15.78 -15.88
N LEU A 116 -32.20 -15.84 -14.68
CA LEU A 116 -33.33 -16.74 -14.40
C LEU A 116 -34.59 -16.25 -15.13
N ASN A 117 -35.18 -17.13 -15.93
CA ASN A 117 -36.37 -16.82 -16.70
C ASN A 117 -37.57 -16.57 -15.77
N VAL A 118 -38.15 -15.36 -15.85
CA VAL A 118 -39.21 -14.91 -14.94
C VAL A 118 -40.54 -15.53 -15.35
N ALA A 119 -41.05 -16.51 -14.60
CA ALA A 119 -42.29 -17.21 -14.91
C ALA A 119 -43.49 -16.70 -14.08
N ASN A 120 -43.23 -16.14 -12.89
CA ASN A 120 -44.27 -15.73 -11.93
C ASN A 120 -44.17 -14.24 -11.58
N LEU A 121 -45.30 -13.63 -11.20
CA LEU A 121 -45.38 -12.22 -10.77
C LEU A 121 -44.50 -11.92 -9.54
N ASP A 122 -44.39 -12.87 -8.61
CA ASP A 122 -43.50 -12.76 -7.44
C ASP A 122 -42.01 -12.71 -7.84
N GLN A 123 -41.64 -13.45 -8.89
CA GLN A 123 -40.27 -13.43 -9.43
C GLN A 123 -39.98 -12.11 -10.16
N LEU A 124 -40.99 -11.53 -10.82
CA LEU A 124 -40.90 -10.20 -11.42
C LEU A 124 -40.70 -9.12 -10.35
N ASN A 125 -41.42 -9.19 -9.23
CA ASN A 125 -41.25 -8.25 -8.13
C ASN A 125 -39.86 -8.36 -7.47
N ALA A 126 -39.37 -9.60 -7.27
CA ALA A 126 -38.03 -9.83 -6.73
C ALA A 126 -36.92 -9.31 -7.66
N THR A 127 -37.05 -9.52 -8.97
CA THR A 127 -36.09 -8.98 -9.96
C THR A 127 -36.13 -7.45 -10.02
N LEU A 128 -37.30 -6.83 -9.88
CA LEU A 128 -37.43 -5.37 -9.88
C LEU A 128 -36.78 -4.74 -8.64
N GLN A 129 -36.99 -5.34 -7.45
CA GLN A 129 -36.31 -4.93 -6.21
C GLN A 129 -34.80 -5.09 -6.30
N LEU A 130 -34.31 -6.20 -6.87
CA LEU A 130 -32.88 -6.43 -7.11
C LEU A 130 -32.28 -5.37 -8.04
N LEU A 131 -33.02 -4.93 -9.06
CA LEU A 131 -32.57 -3.94 -10.04
C LEU A 131 -32.48 -2.54 -9.41
N GLU A 132 -33.42 -2.21 -8.54
CA GLU A 132 -33.40 -0.99 -7.74
C GLU A 132 -32.19 -0.98 -6.79
N GLU A 133 -31.94 -2.10 -6.10
CA GLU A 133 -30.77 -2.28 -5.23
C GLU A 133 -29.43 -2.22 -6.01
N LEU A 134 -29.40 -2.76 -7.23
CA LEU A 134 -28.26 -2.68 -8.16
C LEU A 134 -27.93 -1.24 -8.52
N THR A 135 -28.94 -0.46 -8.90
CA THR A 135 -28.77 0.96 -9.27
C THR A 135 -28.21 1.75 -8.10
N ASP A 136 -28.70 1.45 -6.89
CA ASP A 136 -28.23 2.04 -5.65
C ASP A 136 -26.79 1.65 -5.31
N MET A 137 -26.38 0.44 -5.68
CA MET A 137 -25.01 -0.05 -5.53
C MET A 137 -24.07 0.52 -6.60
N GLU A 138 -24.49 0.65 -7.87
CA GLU A 138 -23.70 1.31 -8.92
C GLU A 138 -23.30 2.73 -8.51
N ASN A 139 -24.22 3.47 -7.88
CA ASN A 139 -23.91 4.81 -7.33
C ASN A 139 -22.88 4.80 -6.17
N LYS A 140 -22.68 3.65 -5.52
CA LYS A 140 -21.74 3.46 -4.40
C LYS A 140 -20.46 2.77 -4.83
N ILE A 141 -20.45 2.08 -5.97
CA ILE A 141 -19.34 1.23 -6.41
C ILE A 141 -18.08 2.06 -6.65
N ASP A 142 -18.22 3.23 -7.29
CA ASP A 142 -17.09 4.13 -7.54
C ASP A 142 -16.42 4.60 -6.24
N LYS A 143 -17.19 4.78 -5.16
CA LYS A 143 -16.65 5.15 -3.85
C LYS A 143 -15.81 4.03 -3.21
N ILE A 144 -16.05 2.77 -3.60
CA ILE A 144 -15.32 1.59 -3.12
C ILE A 144 -14.09 1.32 -3.99
N TYR A 145 -14.21 1.45 -5.31
CA TYR A 145 -13.14 1.17 -6.25
C TYR A 145 -12.09 2.29 -6.32
N LEU A 146 -12.49 3.56 -6.30
CA LEU A 146 -11.57 4.70 -6.43
C LEU A 146 -10.44 4.73 -5.38
N PRO A 147 -10.68 4.45 -4.08
CA PRO A 147 -9.61 4.37 -3.09
C PRO A 147 -8.63 3.21 -3.36
N ILE A 148 -9.15 2.07 -3.83
CA ILE A 148 -8.35 0.89 -4.18
C ILE A 148 -7.46 1.23 -5.38
N GLU A 149 -8.01 1.80 -6.45
CA GLU A 149 -7.24 2.23 -7.62
C GLU A 149 -6.17 3.27 -7.27
N THR A 150 -6.53 4.27 -6.46
CA THR A 150 -5.60 5.31 -6.00
C THR A 150 -4.45 4.70 -5.21
N MET A 151 -4.73 3.69 -4.38
CA MET A 151 -3.73 2.96 -3.64
C MET A 151 -2.79 2.17 -4.55
N TYR A 152 -3.33 1.38 -5.49
CA TYR A 152 -2.51 0.62 -6.44
C TYR A 152 -1.68 1.55 -7.36
N SER A 153 -2.23 2.69 -7.77
CA SER A 153 -1.50 3.71 -8.54
C SER A 153 -0.31 4.28 -7.76
N LYS A 154 -0.47 4.51 -6.45
CA LYS A 154 0.61 5.00 -5.58
C LYS A 154 1.66 3.95 -5.25
N LEU A 155 1.30 2.66 -5.24
CA LEU A 155 2.25 1.57 -4.97
C LEU A 155 3.00 1.09 -6.22
N SER A 156 2.37 1.20 -7.40
CA SER A 156 2.99 0.84 -8.67
C SER A 156 4.00 1.88 -9.19
N ARG A 157 4.07 3.05 -8.56
CA ARG A 157 4.98 4.15 -8.90
C ARG A 157 6.08 4.29 -7.86
#